data_AF-A0A941AD95-F1
#
_entry.id   AF-A0A941AD95-F1
#
_cell.length_a   1.000
_cell.length_b   1.000
_cell.length_c   1.000
_cell.angle_alpha   90.00
_cell.angle_beta   90.00
_cell.angle_gamma   90.00
#
_symmetry.space_group_name_H-M   'P 1'
#
loop_
_entity.id
_entity.type
_entity.pdbx_description
1 polymer ?
#
loop_
_entity_poly.entity_id
_entity_poly.type
_entity_poly.pdbx_seq_one_letter_code
_entity_poly.pdbx_strand_id
1 'polypeptide(L)'
;MTKQYSDLDQHEALYNVARDYPGGIVALAHRMGRNAAVLRQKLSPDVKTHYTYFEEVSEIMEKCQGANVPDSLAPLYAMNWRHGLIAFPMPEVSN
;
A
#
# COMPACT_ATOMS: atom_id res chain seq x y z
N MET A 1 19.24 9.24 5.25
CA MET A 1 19.14 7.92 5.90
C MET A 1 18.30 7.04 4.98
N THR A 2 18.95 6.28 4.11
CA THR A 2 18.27 5.48 3.07
C THR A 2 17.64 4.28 3.77
N LYS A 3 16.32 4.31 3.96
CA LYS A 3 15.57 3.22 4.59
C LYS A 3 15.84 1.96 3.75
N GLN A 4 16.52 0.97 4.31
CA GLN A 4 16.77 -0.29 3.61
C GLN A 4 15.42 -0.98 3.39
N TYR A 5 14.93 -0.92 2.16
CA TYR A 5 13.66 -1.53 1.74
C TYR A 5 13.69 -3.07 1.74
N SER A 6 14.82 -3.69 2.11
CA SER A 6 15.02 -5.15 2.04
C SER A 6 14.15 -5.93 3.02
N ASP A 7 13.63 -5.29 4.07
CA ASP A 7 12.96 -5.97 5.17
C ASP A 7 11.44 -5.71 5.21
N LEU A 8 10.89 -4.96 4.24
CA LEU A 8 9.45 -4.73 4.14
C LEU A 8 8.83 -5.75 3.19
N ASP A 9 8.13 -6.75 3.74
CA ASP A 9 7.19 -7.54 2.96
C ASP A 9 6.13 -6.59 2.34
N GLN A 10 5.73 -6.81 1.08
CA GLN A 10 4.77 -5.95 0.38
C GLN A 10 3.41 -5.89 1.08
N HIS A 11 3.00 -6.95 1.79
CA HIS A 11 1.77 -6.95 2.58
C HIS A 11 1.93 -6.09 3.84
N GLU A 12 3.07 -6.17 4.52
CA GLU A 12 3.38 -5.31 5.66
C GLU A 12 3.49 -3.83 5.24
N ALA A 13 4.13 -3.56 4.11
CA ALA A 13 4.18 -2.22 3.53
C ALA A 13 2.76 -1.70 3.22
N LEU A 14 1.89 -2.55 2.65
CA LEU A 14 0.51 -2.20 2.35
C LEU A 14 -0.30 -1.91 3.60
N TYR A 15 -0.13 -2.73 4.64
CA TYR A 15 -0.76 -2.54 5.95
C TYR A 15 -0.35 -1.20 6.58
N ASN A 16 0.95 -0.90 6.58
CA ASN A 16 1.47 0.35 7.13
C ASN A 16 0.92 1.58 6.39
N VAL A 17 0.97 1.57 5.06
CA VAL A 17 0.43 2.66 4.23
C VAL A 17 -1.08 2.85 4.47
N ALA A 18 -1.85 1.77 4.56
CA ALA A 18 -3.28 1.84 4.83
C ALA A 18 -3.61 2.34 6.26
N ARG A 19 -2.75 2.05 7.24
CA ARG A 19 -2.89 2.54 8.62
C ARG A 19 -2.61 4.04 8.70
N ASP A 20 -1.65 4.52 7.93
CA ASP A 20 -1.22 5.92 7.92
C ASP A 20 -2.13 6.82 7.08
N TYR A 21 -3.13 6.25 6.38
CA TYR A 21 -4.19 7.00 5.72
C TYR A 21 -4.90 7.96 6.70
N PRO A 22 -5.28 9.18 6.30
CA PRO A 22 -6.03 10.09 7.16
C PRO A 22 -7.36 9.49 7.63
N GLY A 23 -7.49 9.29 8.95
CA GLY A 23 -8.63 8.56 9.55
C GLY A 23 -8.49 7.03 9.53
N GLY A 24 -7.32 6.54 9.16
CA GLY A 24 -6.90 5.13 9.16
C GLY A 24 -7.68 4.24 8.20
N ILE A 25 -7.55 2.93 8.42
CA ILE A 25 -8.17 1.88 7.60
C ILE A 25 -9.70 2.02 7.51
N VAL A 26 -10.36 2.61 8.51
CA VAL A 26 -11.81 2.84 8.47
C VAL A 26 -12.18 3.87 7.41
N ALA A 27 -11.52 5.02 7.43
CA ALA A 27 -11.77 6.08 6.45
C ALA A 27 -11.40 5.62 5.04
N LEU A 28 -10.30 4.89 4.91
CA LEU A 28 -9.89 4.27 3.65
C LEU A 28 -10.96 3.29 3.13
N ALA A 29 -11.43 2.36 3.97
CA ALA A 29 -12.48 1.41 3.59
C ALA A 29 -13.75 2.13 3.11
N HIS A 30 -14.16 3.18 3.82
CA HIS A 30 -15.31 3.99 3.42
C HIS A 30 -15.10 4.66 2.06
N ARG A 31 -13.90 5.18 1.78
CA ARG A 31 -13.55 5.77 0.48
C ARG A 31 -13.52 4.76 -0.66
N MET A 32 -13.18 3.51 -0.37
CA MET A 32 -13.23 2.40 -1.32
C MET A 32 -14.64 1.80 -1.48
N GLY A 33 -15.64 2.26 -0.72
CA GLY A 33 -16.97 1.65 -0.69
C GLY A 33 -17.00 0.23 -0.10
N ARG A 34 -16.08 -0.07 0.84
CA ARG A 34 -15.87 -1.41 1.42
C ARG A 34 -16.18 -1.46 2.91
N ASN A 35 -16.43 -2.67 3.41
CA ASN A 35 -16.58 -2.92 4.84
C ASN A 35 -15.21 -2.82 5.56
N ALA A 36 -15.13 -1.95 6.57
CA ALA A 36 -13.88 -1.70 7.29
C ALA A 36 -13.36 -2.90 8.10
N ALA A 37 -14.23 -3.78 8.60
CA ALA A 37 -13.81 -4.98 9.30
C ALA A 37 -13.17 -5.99 8.32
N VAL A 38 -13.78 -6.15 7.14
CA VAL A 38 -13.23 -7.00 6.07
C VAL A 38 -11.89 -6.47 5.60
N LEU A 39 -11.77 -5.16 5.34
CA LEU A 39 -10.50 -4.57 4.90
C LEU A 39 -9.39 -4.75 5.95
N ARG A 40 -9.71 -4.58 7.24
CA ARG A 40 -8.75 -4.87 8.32
C ARG A 40 -8.31 -6.33 8.34
N GLN A 41 -9.22 -7.28 8.20
CA GLN A 41 -8.88 -8.70 8.16
C GLN A 41 -8.00 -9.03 6.96
N LYS A 42 -8.25 -8.41 5.80
CA LYS A 42 -7.41 -8.58 4.59
C LYS A 42 -6.01 -8.00 4.73
N LEU A 43 -5.88 -6.87 5.43
CA LEU A 43 -4.60 -6.17 5.58
C LEU A 43 -3.80 -6.62 6.80
N SER A 44 -4.43 -7.30 7.76
CA SER A 44 -3.75 -7.74 8.97
C SER A 44 -2.63 -8.73 8.65
N PRO A 45 -1.39 -8.51 9.13
CA PRO A 45 -0.29 -9.45 8.94
C PRO A 45 -0.51 -10.78 9.68
N ASP A 46 -1.35 -10.79 10.72
CA ASP A 46 -1.68 -11.99 11.50
C ASP A 46 -2.68 -12.92 10.79
N VAL A 47 -3.37 -12.42 9.76
CA VAL A 47 -4.46 -13.14 9.09
C VAL A 47 -3.97 -13.72 7.76
N LYS A 48 -3.72 -15.03 7.75
CA LYS A 48 -3.14 -15.74 6.58
C LYS A 48 -4.17 -16.27 5.59
N THR A 49 -5.46 -16.04 5.81
CA THR A 49 -6.56 -16.63 5.01
C THR A 49 -7.31 -15.62 4.14
N HIS A 50 -7.17 -14.32 4.42
CA HIS A 50 -7.89 -13.28 3.72
C HIS A 50 -6.91 -12.47 2.88
N TYR A 51 -6.71 -12.87 1.63
CA TYR A 51 -5.79 -12.19 0.74
C TYR A 51 -6.44 -10.96 0.10
N THR A 52 -5.61 -9.92 -0.06
CA THR A 52 -5.97 -8.71 -0.81
C THR A 52 -5.82 -8.99 -2.30
N TYR A 53 -6.83 -8.67 -3.10
CA TYR A 53 -6.77 -8.80 -4.56
C TYR A 53 -5.80 -7.76 -5.15
N PHE A 54 -5.20 -8.05 -6.31
CA PHE A 54 -4.27 -7.13 -6.95
C PHE A 54 -4.87 -5.73 -7.20
N GLU A 55 -6.12 -5.68 -7.64
CA GLU A 55 -6.86 -4.42 -7.83
C GLU A 55 -7.02 -3.63 -6.52
N GLU A 56 -7.27 -4.33 -5.41
CA GLU A 56 -7.38 -3.70 -4.08
C GLU A 56 -6.05 -3.09 -3.63
N VAL A 57 -4.92 -3.73 -3.95
CA VAL A 57 -3.59 -3.19 -3.65
C VAL A 57 -3.38 -1.87 -4.41
N SER A 58 -3.67 -1.86 -5.71
CA SER A 58 -3.55 -0.67 -6.56
C SER A 58 -4.45 0.47 -6.06
N GLU A 59 -5.72 0.16 -5.79
CA GLU A 59 -6.71 1.11 -5.27
C GLU A 59 -6.26 1.71 -3.93
N ILE A 60 -5.77 0.90 -2.99
CA ILE A 60 -5.27 1.38 -1.68
C ILE A 60 -4.11 2.36 -1.88
N MET A 61 -3.11 1.99 -2.70
CA MET A 61 -1.96 2.84 -2.98
C MET A 61 -2.37 4.17 -3.62
N GLU A 62 -3.26 4.13 -4.62
CA GLU A 62 -3.79 5.30 -5.32
C GLU A 62 -4.48 6.26 -4.34
N LYS A 63 -5.35 5.74 -3.48
CA LYS A 63 -6.07 6.55 -2.48
C LYS A 63 -5.10 7.14 -1.46
N CYS A 64 -4.11 6.38 -1.01
CA CYS A 64 -3.07 6.88 -0.08
C CYS A 64 -2.18 7.94 -0.73
N GLN A 65 -1.80 7.77 -2.00
CA GLN A 65 -1.06 8.77 -2.76
C GLN A 65 -1.86 10.07 -2.92
N GLY A 66 -3.14 9.98 -3.30
CA GLY A 66 -4.04 11.14 -3.40
C GLY A 66 -4.28 11.84 -2.05
N ALA A 67 -4.10 11.13 -0.94
CA ALA A 67 -4.16 11.68 0.41
C ALA A 67 -2.81 12.17 0.95
N ASN A 68 -1.74 12.17 0.13
CA ASN A 68 -0.38 12.55 0.51
C ASN A 68 0.20 11.72 1.68
N VAL A 69 -0.17 10.43 1.77
CA VAL A 69 0.45 9.52 2.73
C VAL A 69 1.94 9.33 2.33
N PRO A 70 2.89 9.57 3.24
CA PRO A 70 4.30 9.34 2.96
C PRO A 70 4.57 7.90 2.53
N ASP A 71 5.48 7.71 1.59
CA ASP A 71 5.85 6.37 1.08
C ASP A 71 4.66 5.52 0.60
N SER A 72 3.58 6.14 0.08
CA SER A 72 2.37 5.42 -0.36
C SER A 72 2.63 4.33 -1.42
N LEU A 73 3.75 4.41 -2.14
CA LEU A 73 4.19 3.44 -3.14
C LEU A 73 5.14 2.35 -2.59
N ALA A 74 5.44 2.35 -1.29
CA ALA A 74 6.26 1.32 -0.64
C ALA A 74 5.85 -0.12 -0.95
N PRO A 75 4.55 -0.49 -1.03
CA PRO A 75 4.15 -1.86 -1.39
C PRO A 75 4.61 -2.25 -2.80
N LEU A 76 4.56 -1.32 -3.75
CA LEU A 76 5.02 -1.55 -5.12
C LEU A 76 6.54 -1.66 -5.19
N TYR A 77 7.28 -0.83 -4.43
CA TYR A 77 8.73 -0.96 -4.34
C TYR A 77 9.15 -2.32 -3.74
N ALA A 78 8.50 -2.76 -2.67
CA ALA A 78 8.73 -4.08 -2.06
C ALA A 78 8.42 -5.23 -3.04
N MET A 79 7.31 -5.12 -3.78
CA MET A 79 6.95 -6.11 -4.80
C MET A 79 8.00 -6.19 -5.91
N ASN A 80 8.43 -5.05 -6.46
CA ASN A 80 9.48 -5.02 -7.49
C ASN A 80 10.81 -5.57 -6.96
N TRP A 81 11.22 -5.16 -5.77
CA TRP A 81 12.46 -5.62 -5.14
C TRP A 81 12.52 -7.14 -5.01
N ARG A 82 11.41 -7.77 -4.58
CA ARG A 82 11.31 -9.23 -4.49
C ARG A 82 11.58 -9.94 -5.82
N HIS A 83 11.22 -9.31 -6.93
CA HIS A 83 11.40 -9.86 -8.27
C HIS A 83 12.73 -9.43 -8.92
N GLY A 84 13.64 -8.80 -8.18
CA GLY A 84 14.90 -8.28 -8.72
C GLY A 84 14.71 -7.07 -9.63
N LEU A 85 13.57 -6.38 -9.51
CA LEU A 85 13.24 -5.18 -10.26
C LEU A 85 13.38 -3.94 -9.37
N ILE A 86 13.61 -2.80 -10.01
CA ILE A 86 13.61 -1.49 -9.37
C ILE A 86 12.57 -0.64 -10.09
N ALA A 87 11.67 -0.02 -9.34
CA ALA A 87 10.77 1.00 -9.86
C ALA A 87 11.36 2.39 -9.59
N PHE A 88 11.16 3.30 -10.54
CA PHE A 88 11.46 4.72 -10.38
C PHE A 88 10.25 5.54 -10.82
N PRO A 89 9.96 6.69 -10.19
CA PRO A 89 8.89 7.58 -10.63
C PRO A 89 9.13 7.99 -12.08
N MET A 90 8.07 8.00 -12.89
CA MET A 90 8.15 8.50 -14.26
C MET A 90 8.63 9.96 -14.22
N PRO A 91 9.70 10.33 -14.96
CA PRO A 91 10.15 11.71 -15.01
C PRO A 91 9.07 12.60 -15.62
N GLU A 92 8.91 13.80 -15.08
CA GLU A 92 8.08 14.81 -15.71
C GLU A 92 8.76 15.26 -17.01
N VAL A 93 8.15 14.91 -18.14
CA VAL A 93 8.58 15.43 -19.43
C VAL A 93 7.92 16.80 -19.58
N SER A 94 8.73 17.85 -19.45
CA SER A 94 8.30 19.20 -19.80
C SER A 94 8.16 19.24 -21.33
N ASN A 95 6.93 19.40 -21.84
CA ASN A 95 6.71 19.71 -23.25
C ASN A 95 7.17 21.12 -23.59
#